data_AF-A0A1A6FK67-F1
#
_entry.id   AF-A0A1A6FK67-F1
#
_cell.length_a   1.000
_cell.length_b   1.000
_cell.length_c   1.000
_cell.angle_alpha   90.00
_cell.angle_beta   90.00
_cell.angle_gamma   90.00
#
_symmetry.space_group_name_H-M   'P 1'
#
loop_
_entity.id
_entity.type
_entity.pdbx_description
1 polymer ?
#
loop_
_entity_poly.entity_id
_entity_poly.type
_entity_poly.pdbx_seq_one_letter_code
_entity_poly.pdbx_strand_id
1 'polypeptide(L)'
;MSALLFDTLRLSRTLRDKGHFTTEQAETLAEALGEAGQDDLATKADLARLEGKLEAKLAEAKADILKWVVGAIGFQTLVILGALVSLARIFAK
;
A
#
# COMPACT_ATOMS: atom_id res chain seq x y z
N MET A 1 12.76 -8.43 12.45
CA MET A 1 11.52 -7.98 13.11
C MET A 1 11.87 -7.72 14.56
N SER A 2 12.28 -6.50 14.93
CA SER A 2 12.35 -6.13 16.34
C SER A 2 10.99 -5.55 16.66
N ALA A 3 10.07 -6.39 17.13
CA ALA A 3 8.95 -5.90 17.89
C ALA A 3 9.54 -4.99 18.99
N LEU A 4 8.98 -3.80 19.17
CA LEU A 4 9.23 -3.02 20.37
C LEU A 4 8.66 -3.82 21.53
N LEU A 5 9.41 -4.80 22.02
CA LEU A 5 9.12 -5.49 23.25
C LEU A 5 9.36 -4.46 24.35
N PHE A 6 8.31 -3.73 24.71
CA PHE A 6 8.31 -2.94 25.92
C PHE A 6 8.61 -3.91 27.07
N ASP A 7 9.83 -3.80 27.62
CA ASP A 7 10.22 -4.51 28.82
C ASP A 7 9.51 -3.84 30.00
N THR A 8 8.28 -4.29 30.26
CA THR A 8 7.38 -3.73 31.28
C THR A 8 8.02 -3.77 32.66
N LEU A 9 8.85 -4.78 32.95
CA LEU A 9 9.60 -4.89 34.21
C LEU A 9 10.72 -3.84 34.30
N ARG A 10 11.47 -3.62 33.22
CA ARG A 10 12.50 -2.56 33.20
C ARG A 10 11.86 -1.17 33.23
N LEU A 11 10.71 -1.00 32.60
CA LEU A 11 9.94 0.24 32.60
C LEU A 11 9.42 0.57 34.00
N SER A 12 8.76 -0.37 34.69
CA SER A 12 8.27 -0.17 36.05
C SER A 12 9.40 0.15 37.03
N ARG A 13 10.54 -0.58 36.95
CA ARG A 13 11.74 -0.28 37.74
C ARG A 13 12.27 1.13 37.47
N THR A 14 12.32 1.54 36.20
CA THR A 14 12.81 2.87 35.82
C THR A 14 11.89 3.98 36.34
N LEU A 15 10.57 3.79 36.23
CA LEU A 15 9.57 4.75 36.73
C LEU A 15 9.63 4.91 38.25
N ARG A 16 9.85 3.82 38.99
CA ARG A 16 10.03 3.87 40.44
C ARG A 16 11.37 4.52 40.81
N ASP A 17 12.47 4.00 40.27
CA ASP A 17 13.82 4.33 40.75
C ASP A 17 14.28 5.72 40.26
N LYS A 18 13.81 6.17 39.09
CA LYS A 18 14.19 7.47 38.49
C LYS A 18 13.03 8.46 38.37
N GLY A 19 11.80 7.96 38.18
CA GLY A 19 10.61 8.80 38.08
C GLY A 19 9.98 9.12 39.43
N HIS A 20 10.39 8.43 40.50
CA HIS A 20 9.79 8.53 41.84
C HIS A 20 8.29 8.17 41.88
N PHE A 21 7.84 7.32 40.96
CA PHE A 21 6.48 6.78 40.97
C PHE A 21 6.35 5.77 42.11
N THR A 22 5.14 5.65 42.67
CA THR A 22 4.86 4.53 43.59
C THR A 22 4.94 3.20 42.83
N THR A 23 5.15 2.10 43.54
CA THR A 23 5.17 0.75 42.95
C THR A 23 3.91 0.49 42.12
N GLU A 24 2.74 0.79 42.68
CA GLU A 24 1.44 0.59 42.01
C GLU A 24 1.32 1.43 40.73
N GLN A 25 1.73 2.71 40.76
CA GLN A 25 1.70 3.57 39.58
C GLN A 25 2.66 3.11 38.49
N ALA A 26 3.87 2.67 38.88
CA ALA A 26 4.88 2.21 37.96
C ALA A 26 4.50 0.89 37.29
N GLU A 27 3.89 -0.03 38.03
CA GLU A 27 3.38 -1.31 37.51
C GLU A 27 2.18 -1.09 36.59
N THR A 28 1.18 -0.32 37.04
CA THR A 28 -0.03 -0.02 36.24
C THR A 28 0.31 0.70 34.94
N LEU A 29 1.24 1.67 34.98
CA LEU A 29 1.65 2.39 33.77
C LEU A 29 2.45 1.50 32.81
N ALA A 30 3.32 0.65 33.34
CA ALA A 30 4.09 -0.27 32.52
C ALA A 30 3.22 -1.34 31.87
N GLU A 31 2.21 -1.83 32.57
CA GLU A 31 1.21 -2.77 32.06
C GLU A 31 0.38 -2.13 30.95
N ALA A 32 -0.22 -0.96 31.18
CA ALA A 32 -1.02 -0.25 30.18
C ALA A 32 -0.22 0.08 28.90
N LEU A 33 1.06 0.44 29.02
CA LEU A 33 1.92 0.68 27.85
C LEU A 33 2.35 -0.62 27.16
N GLY A 34 2.51 -1.71 27.90
CA GLY A 34 2.76 -3.04 27.35
C GLY A 34 1.57 -3.52 26.51
N GLU A 35 0.36 -3.37 27.02
CA GLU A 35 -0.88 -3.70 26.31
C GLU A 35 -1.09 -2.81 25.07
N ALA A 36 -0.92 -1.49 25.21
CA ALA A 36 -1.04 -0.56 24.08
C ALA A 36 0.00 -0.81 22.96
N GLY A 37 1.17 -1.37 23.31
CA GLY A 37 2.21 -1.76 22.36
C GLY A 37 2.00 -3.13 21.70
N GLN A 38 1.08 -3.96 22.21
CA GLN A 38 0.71 -5.25 21.63
C GLN A 38 -0.40 -5.14 20.59
N ASP A 39 -1.15 -4.04 20.58
CA ASP A 39 -2.19 -3.81 19.60
C ASP A 39 -1.57 -3.61 18.19
N ASP A 40 -2.34 -3.95 17.15
CA ASP A 40 -1.93 -4.15 15.74
C ASP A 40 -1.31 -2.89 15.07
N LEU A 41 -0.12 -2.51 15.53
CA LEU A 41 0.63 -1.37 15.02
C LEU A 41 1.12 -1.70 13.60
N ALA A 42 0.58 -0.99 12.61
CA ALA A 42 1.10 -1.06 11.25
C ALA A 42 2.61 -0.80 11.24
N THR A 43 3.40 -1.83 10.96
CA THR A 43 4.85 -1.73 10.99
C THR A 43 5.37 -1.09 9.71
N LYS A 44 6.62 -0.62 9.73
CA LYS A 44 7.30 -0.17 8.50
C LYS A 44 7.34 -1.27 7.43
N ALA A 45 7.37 -2.54 7.84
CA ALA A 45 7.32 -3.66 6.92
C ALA A 45 5.94 -3.80 6.26
N ASP A 46 4.86 -3.53 7.00
CA ASP A 46 3.50 -3.52 6.45
C ASP A 46 3.31 -2.39 5.45
N LEU A 47 3.89 -1.21 5.73
CA LEU A 47 3.92 -0.08 4.80
C LEU A 47 4.69 -0.42 3.52
N ALA A 48 5.90 -0.97 3.63
CA ALA A 48 6.70 -1.38 2.47
C ALA A 48 5.98 -2.46 1.63
N ARG A 49 5.29 -3.39 2.29
CA ARG A 49 4.45 -4.40 1.62
C ARG A 49 3.26 -3.77 0.91
N LEU A 50 2.63 -2.76 1.52
CA LEU A 50 1.51 -2.04 0.91
C LEU A 50 1.96 -1.21 -0.30
N GLU A 51 3.10 -0.55 -0.19
CA GLU A 51 3.73 0.20 -1.28
C GLU A 51 4.01 -0.71 -2.49
N GLY A 52 4.69 -1.84 -2.27
CA GLY A 52 4.94 -2.80 -3.36
C GLY A 52 3.66 -3.37 -3.99
N LYS A 53 2.61 -3.62 -3.20
CA LYS A 53 1.30 -4.03 -3.72
C LYS A 53 0.64 -2.93 -4.56
N LEU A 54 0.77 -1.67 -4.15
CA LEU A 54 0.23 -0.52 -4.88
C LEU A 54 0.97 -0.32 -6.20
N GLU A 55 2.29 -0.39 -6.20
CA GLU A 55 3.12 -0.31 -7.40
C GLU A 55 2.75 -1.41 -8.41
N ALA A 56 2.60 -2.65 -7.94
CA ALA A 56 2.20 -3.78 -8.78
C ALA A 56 0.82 -3.56 -9.42
N LYS A 57 -0.18 -3.17 -8.62
CA LYS A 57 -1.54 -2.87 -9.12
C LYS A 57 -1.55 -1.70 -10.09
N LEU A 58 -0.72 -0.69 -9.86
CA LEU A 58 -0.58 0.45 -10.76
C LEU A 58 0.04 0.02 -12.10
N ALA A 59 1.05 -0.84 -12.07
CA ALA A 59 1.66 -1.39 -13.28
C ALA A 59 0.65 -2.23 -14.08
N GLU A 60 -0.13 -3.08 -13.41
CA GLU A 60 -1.20 -3.88 -14.01
C GLU A 60 -2.26 -3.00 -14.67
N ALA A 61 -2.77 -1.99 -13.94
CA ALA A 61 -3.76 -1.05 -14.47
C ALA A 61 -3.23 -0.28 -15.70
N LYS A 62 -1.97 0.17 -15.66
CA LYS A 62 -1.32 0.82 -16.81
C LYS A 62 -1.22 -0.11 -18.01
N ALA A 63 -0.85 -1.37 -17.81
CA ALA A 63 -0.75 -2.37 -18.87
C ALA A 63 -2.12 -2.67 -19.49
N ASP A 64 -3.17 -2.80 -18.68
CA ASP A 64 -4.52 -3.03 -19.15
C ASP A 64 -5.07 -1.84 -19.95
N ILE A 65 -4.86 -0.62 -19.46
CA ILE A 65 -5.21 0.60 -20.20
C ILE A 65 -4.48 0.62 -21.55
N LEU A 66 -3.16 0.35 -21.56
CA LEU A 66 -2.37 0.36 -22.78
C LEU A 66 -2.86 -0.69 -23.78
N LYS A 67 -3.17 -1.91 -23.32
CA LYS A 67 -3.72 -2.99 -24.14
C LYS A 67 -4.99 -2.55 -24.87
N TRP A 68 -5.94 -1.95 -24.14
CA TRP A 68 -7.20 -1.50 -24.72
C TRP A 68 -7.03 -0.28 -25.64
N VAL A 69 -6.16 0.66 -25.28
CA VAL A 69 -5.87 1.84 -26.12
C VAL A 69 -5.22 1.42 -27.45
N VAL A 70 -4.20 0.55 -27.41
CA VAL A 70 -3.55 0.04 -28.63
C VAL A 70 -4.53 -0.74 -29.50
N GLY A 71 -5.36 -1.58 -28.89
CA GLY A 71 -6.41 -2.31 -29.60
C GLY A 71 -7.43 -1.40 -30.28
N ALA A 72 -7.91 -0.37 -29.56
CA ALA A 72 -8.87 0.60 -30.08
C ALA A 72 -8.29 1.42 -31.23
N ILE A 73 -7.06 1.92 -31.10
CA ILE A 73 -6.36 2.66 -32.16
C ILE A 73 -6.19 1.77 -33.39
N GLY A 74 -5.68 0.54 -33.22
CA GLY A 74 -5.48 -0.38 -34.33
C GLY A 74 -6.78 -0.71 -35.06
N PHE A 75 -7.85 -1.01 -34.32
CA PHE A 75 -9.16 -1.27 -34.90
C PHE A 75 -9.71 -0.04 -35.64
N GLN A 76 -9.64 1.14 -35.03
CA GLN A 76 -10.07 2.40 -35.65
C GLN A 76 -9.31 2.66 -36.96
N THR A 77 -7.99 2.43 -37.00
CA THR A 77 -7.19 2.58 -38.23
C THR A 77 -7.69 1.65 -39.35
N LEU A 78 -7.97 0.38 -39.04
CA LEU A 78 -8.49 -0.57 -40.04
C LEU A 78 -9.86 -0.14 -40.58
N VAL A 79 -10.75 0.35 -39.71
CA VAL A 79 -12.06 0.87 -40.11
C VAL A 79 -11.91 2.06 -41.05
N ILE A 80 -11.05 3.03 -40.71
CA ILE A 80 -10.80 4.21 -41.55
C ILE A 80 -10.25 3.81 -42.92
N LEU A 81 -9.26 2.92 -42.97
CA LEU A 81 -8.69 2.44 -44.24
C LEU A 81 -9.74 1.72 -45.10
N GLY A 82 -10.57 0.87 -44.49
CA GLY A 82 -11.66 0.21 -45.20
C GLY A 82 -12.68 1.18 -45.79
N ALA A 83 -13.05 2.23 -45.04
CA ALA A 83 -13.93 3.28 -45.51
C ALA A 83 -13.33 4.06 -46.69
N LEU A 84 -12.04 4.43 -46.62
CA LEU A 84 -11.35 5.12 -47.71
C LEU A 84 -11.31 4.29 -49.00
N VAL A 85 -11.01 2.98 -48.91
CA VAL A 85 -11.01 2.08 -50.07
C VAL A 85 -12.41 1.95 -50.67
N SER A 86 -13.44 1.85 -49.83
CA SER A 86 -14.84 1.79 -50.28
C SER A 86 -15.23 3.06 -51.04
N LEU A 87 -14.91 4.23 -50.49
CA LEU A 87 -15.15 5.52 -51.14
C LEU A 87 -14.41 5.62 -52.48
N ALA A 88 -13.12 5.27 -52.53
CA ALA A 88 -12.35 5.29 -53.77
C ALA A 88 -12.96 4.41 -54.87
N ARG A 89 -13.50 3.23 -54.52
CA ARG A 89 -14.20 2.37 -55.48
C ARG A 89 -15.51 2.94 -55.99
N ILE A 90 -16.23 3.70 -55.15
CA ILE A 90 -17.49 4.35 -55.54
C ILE A 90 -17.19 5.47 -56.55
N PHE A 91 -16.16 6.28 -56.31
CA PHE A 91 -15.78 7.38 -57.21
C PHE A 91 -15.02 6.96 -58.46
N ALA A 92 -14.43 5.77 -58.48
CA ALA A 92 -13.76 5.20 -59.65
C ALA A 92 -14.72 4.45 -60.61
N LYS A 93 -16.02 4.42 -60.29
CA LYS A 93 -17.11 3.91 -61.13
C LYS A 93 -17.84 5.08 -61.79
#